data_AF-A0A222W1V5-F1
#
_entry.id   AF-A0A222W1V5-F1
#
_cell.length_a   1.000
_cell.length_b   1.000
_cell.length_c   1.000
_cell.angle_alpha   90.00
_cell.angle_beta   90.00
_cell.angle_gamma   90.00
#
_symmetry.space_group_name_H-M   'P 1'
#
loop_
_entity.id
_entity.type
_entity.pdbx_description
1 polymer ?
#
loop_
_entity_poly.entity_id
_entity_poly.type
_entity_poly.pdbx_seq_one_letter_code
_entity_poly.pdbx_strand_id
1 'polypeptide(L)' 'MYDTLLTLLIIVSVLIIIAVMMQPAKTDNASSALSGGAADLFSKQKPRGFEAFMQKVTAVLGVIFFVLALALVYISSN' A
#
# COMPACT_ATOMS: atom_id res chain seq x y z
N MET A 1 18.78 19.86 6.02
CA MET A 1 17.69 19.48 5.08
C MET A 1 17.66 17.97 4.83
N TYR A 2 18.81 17.30 4.73
CA TYR A 2 18.89 15.85 4.65
C TYR A 2 18.33 15.15 5.90
N ASP A 3 18.76 15.54 7.11
CA ASP A 3 18.28 14.92 8.37
C ASP A 3 16.77 15.07 8.58
N THR A 4 16.19 16.20 8.16
CA THR A 4 14.74 16.44 8.22
C THR A 4 13.97 15.52 7.26
N LEU A 5 14.50 15.28 6.06
CA LEU A 5 13.92 14.35 5.09
C LEU A 5 14.05 12.90 5.56
N LEU A 6 15.20 12.53 6.13
CA LEU A 6 15.46 11.19 6.66
C LEU A 6 14.53 10.87 7.84
N THR A 7 14.38 11.82 8.77
CA THR A 7 13.45 11.68 9.90
C THR A 7 12.01 11.50 9.43
N LEU A 8 11.57 12.28 8.43
CA LEU A 8 10.22 12.19 7.87
C LEU A 8 10.01 10.85 7.14
N LEU A 9 11.01 10.39 6.39
CA LEU A 9 10.97 9.08 5.71
C LEU A 9 10.82 7.93 6.69
N ILE A 10 11.57 7.94 7.81
CA ILE A 10 11.46 6.91 8.86
C ILE A 10 10.05 6.91 9.46
N ILE A 11 9.49 8.08 9.78
CA ILE A 11 8.13 8.19 10.34
C ILE A 11 7.10 7.63 9.35
N VAL A 12 7.16 8.03 8.08
CA VAL A 12 6.24 7.55 7.02
C VAL A 12 6.37 6.04 6.83
N SER A 13 7.59 5.50 6.90
CA SER A 13 7.85 4.06 6.81
C SER A 13 7.15 3.30 7.94
N VAL A 14 7.28 3.76 9.19
CA VAL A 14 6.62 3.14 10.35
C VAL A 14 5.09 3.20 10.20
N LEU A 15 4.54 4.33 9.77
CA LEU A 15 3.09 4.48 9.55
C LEU A 15 2.58 3.52 8.46
N ILE A 16 3.34 3.30 7.39
CA ILE A 16 2.99 2.34 6.35
C ILE A 16 3.02 0.91 6.87
N ILE A 17 4.02 0.54 7.66
CA ILE A 17 4.10 -0.82 8.24
C ILE A 17 2.86 -1.09 9.10
N ILE A 18 2.48 -0.16 9.97
CA ILE A 18 1.27 -0.28 10.80
C ILE A 18 0.02 -0.37 9.91
N ALA A 19 -0.09 0.51 8.91
CA ALA A 19 -1.23 0.53 7.99
C ALA A 19 -1.36 -0.79 7.20
N VAL A 20 -0.24 -1.37 6.74
CA VAL A 20 -0.18 -2.64 6.02
C VAL A 20 -0.53 -3.81 6.93
N MET A 21 -0.01 -3.84 8.17
CA MET A 21 -0.36 -4.91 9.12
C MET A 21 -1.84 -4.90 9.51
N MET A 22 -2.48 -3.73 9.52
CA MET A 22 -3.92 -3.60 9.71
C MET A 22 -4.75 -3.97 8.45
N GLN A 23 -4.12 -4.15 7.29
CA GLN A 23 -4.85 -4.63 6.12
C GLN A 23 -5.18 -6.11 6.31
N PRO A 24 -6.45 -6.51 6.16
CA PRO A 24 -6.80 -7.92 6.17
C PRO A 24 -6.06 -8.63 5.04
N ALA A 25 -5.41 -9.75 5.37
CA ALA A 25 -4.68 -10.56 4.39
C ALA A 25 -5.70 -11.13 3.38
N LYS A 26 -5.70 -10.57 2.16
CA LYS A 26 -6.53 -11.08 1.06
C LYS A 26 -5.84 -12.29 0.42
N THR A 27 -5.95 -13.45 1.05
CA THR A 27 -5.38 -14.72 0.58
C THR A 27 -6.01 -15.27 -0.71
N ASP A 28 -7.12 -14.71 -1.19
CA ASP A 28 -7.98 -15.41 -2.16
C ASP A 28 -7.90 -14.94 -3.63
N ASN A 29 -7.03 -14.00 -3.98
CA ASN A 29 -7.12 -13.37 -5.31
C ASN A 29 -6.32 -14.05 -6.43
N ALA A 30 -5.26 -14.80 -6.12
CA ALA A 30 -4.37 -15.37 -7.15
C ALA A 30 -4.79 -16.80 -7.55
N SER A 31 -5.20 -17.62 -6.60
CA SER A 31 -5.65 -19.00 -6.82
C SER A 31 -7.03 -19.07 -7.50
N SER A 32 -7.96 -18.19 -7.12
CA SER A 32 -9.30 -18.11 -7.73
C SER A 32 -9.33 -17.47 -9.12
N ALA A 33 -8.33 -16.64 -9.46
CA ALA A 33 -8.20 -16.04 -10.79
C ALA A 33 -7.61 -17.01 -11.84
N LEU A 34 -6.79 -17.98 -11.41
CA LEU A 34 -6.16 -18.97 -12.29
C LEU A 34 -7.07 -20.18 -12.55
N SER A 35 -8.04 -20.48 -11.67
CA SER A 35 -8.88 -21.69 -11.75
C SER A 35 -10.11 -21.58 -12.68
N GLY A 36 -10.30 -20.47 -13.39
CA GLY A 36 -11.30 -20.37 -14.47
C GLY A 36 -12.78 -20.37 -14.02
N GLY A 37 -13.07 -20.00 -12.77
CA GLY A 37 -14.44 -19.91 -12.27
C GLY A 37 -15.21 -18.72 -12.85
N ALA A 38 -15.94 -18.90 -13.97
CA ALA A 38 -16.82 -17.88 -14.54
C ALA A 38 -17.89 -17.36 -13.55
N ALA A 39 -18.18 -18.11 -12.48
CA ALA A 39 -19.04 -17.69 -11.38
C ALA A 39 -18.40 -16.64 -10.46
N ASP A 40 -17.06 -16.58 -10.37
CA ASP A 40 -16.33 -15.68 -9.46
C ASP A 40 -16.18 -14.25 -10.02
N LEU A 41 -16.33 -14.08 -11.33
CA LEU A 41 -16.40 -12.76 -11.98
C LEU A 41 -17.70 -12.00 -11.63
N PHE A 42 -18.76 -12.73 -11.25
CA PHE A 42 -20.05 -12.16 -10.85
C PHE A 42 -20.32 -12.24 -9.33
N SER A 43 -19.57 -13.05 -8.58
CA SER A 43 -19.66 -13.16 -7.11
C SER A 43 -18.86 -12.11 -6.36
N LYS A 44 -17.95 -11.39 -7.05
CA LYS A 44 -17.02 -10.42 -6.45
C LYS A 44 -17.81 -9.25 -5.86
N GLN A 45 -18.28 -9.42 -4.63
CA GLN A 45 -18.82 -8.35 -3.83
C GLN A 45 -17.75 -7.26 -3.79
N LYS A 46 -18.10 -6.11 -4.36
CA LYS A 46 -17.30 -4.88 -4.28
C LYS A 46 -16.83 -4.76 -2.82
N PRO A 47 -15.53 -4.59 -2.55
CA PRO A 47 -15.10 -4.32 -1.18
C PRO A 47 -15.86 -3.07 -0.73
N ARG A 48 -16.73 -3.21 0.27
CA ARG A 48 -17.62 -2.15 0.75
C ARG A 48 -17.24 -1.80 2.18
N GLY A 49 -17.20 -0.51 2.48
CA GLY A 49 -16.90 0.01 3.81
C GLY A 49 -15.40 0.19 4.07
N PHE A 50 -14.99 -0.21 5.27
CA PHE A 50 -13.68 0.07 5.86
C PHE A 50 -12.51 -0.57 5.11
N GLU A 51 -12.72 -1.76 4.54
CA GLU A 51 -11.67 -2.51 3.87
C GLU A 51 -11.20 -1.85 2.56
N ALA A 52 -12.13 -1.32 1.75
CA ALA A 52 -11.80 -0.56 0.54
C ALA A 52 -11.11 0.77 0.86
N PHE A 53 -11.50 1.40 1.98
CA PHE A 53 -10.87 2.63 2.44
C PHE A 53 -9.43 2.37 2.89
N MET A 54 -9.19 1.35 3.73
CA MET A 54 -7.86 0.97 4.19
C MET A 54 -6.93 0.62 3.02
N GLN A 55 -7.43 -0.11 2.02
CA GLN A 55 -6.65 -0.41 0.81
C GLN A 55 -6.23 0.84 0.04
N LYS A 56 -7.14 1.81 -0.14
CA LYS A 56 -6.82 3.07 -0.83
C LYS A 56 -5.84 3.92 -0.03
N VAL A 57 -6.01 4.00 1.29
CA VAL A 57 -5.11 4.77 2.17
C VAL A 57 -3.69 4.22 2.12
N THR A 58 -3.51 2.91 2.25
CA THR A 58 -2.17 2.31 2.17
C THR A 58 -1.56 2.45 0.77
N ALA A 59 -2.37 2.37 -0.29
CA ALA A 59 -1.88 2.62 -1.64
C ALA A 59 -1.37 4.07 -1.80
N VAL A 60 -2.11 5.06 -1.30
CA VAL A 60 -1.69 6.48 -1.31
C VAL A 60 -0.44 6.69 -0.46
N LEU A 61 -0.39 6.12 0.75
CA LEU A 61 0.80 6.19 1.61
C LEU A 61 2.03 5.56 0.93
N GLY A 62 1.85 4.41 0.29
CA GLY A 62 2.92 3.73 -0.47
C GLY A 62 3.46 4.59 -1.60
N VAL A 63 2.59 5.26 -2.37
CA VAL A 63 3.01 6.21 -3.42
C VAL A 63 3.79 7.39 -2.83
N ILE A 64 3.29 7.98 -1.74
CA ILE A 64 3.98 9.09 -1.05
C ILE A 64 5.36 8.67 -0.56
N PHE A 65 5.48 7.49 0.05
CA PHE A 65 6.75 6.94 0.49
C PHE A 65 7.73 6.75 -0.66
N PHE A 66 7.25 6.22 -1.79
CA PHE A 66 8.09 6.00 -2.96
C PHE A 66 8.63 7.33 -3.52
N VAL A 67 7.79 8.36 -3.60
CA VAL A 67 8.19 9.71 -4.05
C VAL A 67 9.19 10.33 -3.07
N LEU A 68 8.95 10.24 -1.77
CA LEU A 68 9.87 10.74 -0.74
C LEU A 68 11.21 10.01 -0.77
N ALA A 69 11.21 8.69 -0.98
CA ALA A 69 12.43 7.89 -1.10
C ALA A 69 13.25 8.31 -2.31
N LEU A 70 12.62 8.49 -3.48
CA LEU A 70 13.31 8.98 -4.68
C LEU A 70 13.87 10.40 -4.49
N ALA A 71 13.09 11.30 -3.88
CA ALA A 71 13.54 12.65 -3.59
C ALA A 71 14.74 12.66 -2.62
N LEU A 72 14.72 11.78 -1.60
CA LEU A 72 15.83 11.63 -0.66
C LEU A 72 17.08 11.13 -1.36
N VAL A 73 16.98 10.11 -2.24
CA VAL A 73 18.11 9.62 -3.03
C VAL A 73 18.69 10.72 -3.91
N TYR A 74 17.85 11.49 -4.59
CA TYR A 74 18.32 12.59 -5.45
C TYR A 74 19.06 13.68 -4.65
N ILE A 75 18.53 14.08 -3.49
CA ILE A 75 19.16 15.07 -2.60
C ILE A 75 20.39 14.48 -1.87
N SER A 76 20.41 13.18 -1.60
CA SER A 76 21.57 12.50 -1.01
C SER A 76 22.71 12.31 -2.00
N SER A 77 22.39 12.16 -3.28
CA SER A 77 23.33 11.87 -4.35
C SER A 77 24.00 13.14 -4.90
N ASN A 78 23.52 14.33 -4.52
CA ASN A 78 24.02 15.62 -4.97
C ASN A 78 24.55 16.45 -3.79
#